data_AF-A0A0J7K850-F1
#
_entry.id   AF-A0A0J7K850-F1
#
_cell.length_a   1.000
_cell.length_b   1.000
_cell.length_c   1.000
_cell.angle_alpha   90.00
_cell.angle_beta   90.00
_cell.angle_gamma   90.00
#
_symmetry.space_group_name_H-M   'P 1'
#
loop_
_entity.id
_entity.type
_entity.pdbx_description
1 polymer ?
#
loop_
_entity_poly.entity_id
_entity_poly.type
_entity_poly.pdbx_seq_one_letter_code
_entity_poly.pdbx_strand_id
1 'polypeptide(L)'
;MFVCEFPYANENRSLFMFIPGSIIQGAEVRSFPVVNGAVCDLIERLSTEEGICTLRNLLDSDTLSEDVSEFSKGPIFDLKTDMPMRALLRDLGIEEFLEPDAIHLDSFFVDDDIVHLGNAVHRTHVKVTEEDTVAGAVNVIYTGQEDYHVPSSDSNQINQNCYFPFVWLIYDKQRRNVLYTGAFNKSGSLNLAGLGRQLKFFFES
;
A
#
# COMPACT_ATOMS: atom_id res chain seq x y z
N MET A 1 5.63 16.83 -3.79
CA MET A 1 4.81 15.65 -4.13
C MET A 1 3.68 16.14 -5.00
N PHE A 2 3.40 15.43 -6.08
CA PHE A 2 2.21 15.66 -6.89
C PHE A 2 1.14 14.65 -6.48
N VAL A 3 -0.11 15.10 -6.43
CA VAL A 3 -1.24 14.23 -6.09
C VAL A 3 -2.25 14.29 -7.22
N CYS A 4 -2.70 13.12 -7.66
CA CYS A 4 -3.76 12.98 -8.64
C CYS A 4 -4.90 12.19 -7.99
N GLU A 5 -6.12 12.69 -8.14
CA GLU A 5 -7.33 11.99 -7.74
C GLU A 5 -8.09 11.54 -8.99
N PHE A 6 -8.44 10.25 -9.04
CA PHE A 6 -9.28 9.66 -10.07
C PHE A 6 -10.54 9.09 -9.41
N PRO A 7 -11.65 9.85 -9.38
CA PRO A 7 -12.88 9.42 -8.73
C PRO A 7 -13.56 8.29 -9.53
N TYR A 8 -14.11 7.30 -8.83
CA TYR A 8 -14.90 6.24 -9.45
C TYR A 8 -16.34 6.69 -9.69
N ALA A 9 -16.88 6.35 -10.86
CA ALA A 9 -18.21 6.80 -11.27
C ALA A 9 -19.29 6.31 -10.29
N ASN A 10 -20.10 7.23 -9.77
CA ASN A 10 -21.20 6.95 -8.83
C ASN A 10 -20.79 6.31 -7.50
N GLU A 11 -19.52 6.38 -7.12
CA GLU A 11 -19.03 5.89 -5.83
C GLU A 11 -18.42 7.03 -5.01
N ASN A 12 -18.47 6.93 -3.67
CA ASN A 12 -17.71 7.80 -2.76
C ASN A 12 -16.27 7.32 -2.62
N ARG A 13 -15.68 6.85 -3.71
CA ARG A 13 -14.35 6.25 -3.74
C ARG A 13 -13.51 6.83 -4.85
N SER A 14 -12.22 6.98 -4.57
CA SER A 14 -11.26 7.51 -5.53
C SER A 14 -9.95 6.74 -5.45
N LEU A 15 -9.31 6.57 -6.61
CA LEU A 15 -7.90 6.22 -6.68
C LEU A 15 -7.07 7.50 -6.52
N PHE A 16 -6.23 7.53 -5.51
CA PHE A 16 -5.23 8.57 -5.34
C PHE A 16 -3.86 8.05 -5.75
N MET A 17 -3.12 8.88 -6.49
CA MET A 17 -1.71 8.66 -6.80
C MET A 17 -0.86 9.77 -6.19
N PHE A 18 0.21 9.39 -5.52
CA PHE A 18 1.22 10.27 -4.95
C PHE A 18 2.53 10.04 -5.65
N ILE A 19 2.96 11.05 -6.40
CA ILE A 19 4.17 10.97 -7.20
C ILE A 19 5.26 11.77 -6.47
N PRO A 20 6.37 11.12 -6.06
CA PRO A 20 7.55 11.83 -5.59
C PRO A 20 7.98 12.86 -6.63
N GLY A 21 8.17 14.10 -6.20
CA GLY A 21 8.45 15.19 -7.11
C GLY A 21 8.56 16.53 -6.40
N SER A 22 9.31 17.43 -7.02
CA SER A 22 9.54 18.79 -6.56
C SER A 22 9.14 19.77 -7.64
N ILE A 23 8.52 20.88 -7.23
CA ILE A 23 8.32 22.04 -8.10
C ILE A 23 9.61 22.84 -8.02
N ILE A 24 10.26 23.06 -9.16
CA ILE A 24 11.41 23.97 -9.24
C ILE A 24 10.83 25.39 -9.29
N GLN A 25 11.08 26.18 -8.23
CA GLN A 25 10.61 27.56 -8.16
C GLN A 25 11.13 28.36 -9.37
N GLY A 26 10.22 28.92 -10.17
CA GLY A 26 10.53 29.72 -11.36
C GLY A 26 10.64 28.95 -12.68
N ALA A 27 10.39 27.64 -12.70
CA ALA A 27 10.27 26.85 -13.92
C ALA A 27 8.90 26.17 -13.99
N GLU A 28 8.25 26.16 -15.15
CA GLU A 28 7.08 25.31 -15.45
C GLU A 28 7.44 23.81 -15.47
N VAL A 29 8.73 23.49 -15.31
CA VAL A 29 9.27 22.13 -15.42
C VAL A 29 9.07 21.37 -14.11
N ARG A 30 8.26 20.33 -14.17
CA ARG A 30 8.08 19.36 -13.09
C ARG A 30 9.26 18.39 -13.10
N SER A 31 9.92 18.22 -11.95
CA SER A 31 10.97 17.21 -11.80
C SER A 31 10.45 16.02 -11.03
N PHE A 32 10.43 14.86 -11.68
CA PHE A 32 10.13 13.57 -11.08
C PHE A 32 11.47 12.86 -10.84
N PRO A 33 11.98 12.81 -9.60
CA PRO A 33 13.24 12.16 -9.32
C PRO A 33 13.12 10.67 -9.66
N VAL A 34 13.90 10.22 -10.65
CA VAL A 34 14.15 8.80 -10.92
C VAL A 34 15.28 8.31 -10.01
N VAL A 35 15.25 8.72 -8.74
CA VAL A 35 16.28 8.41 -7.75
C VAL A 35 15.78 7.23 -6.90
N ASN A 36 16.65 6.23 -6.71
CA ASN A 36 16.38 5.13 -5.78
C ASN A 36 16.11 5.69 -4.38
N GLY A 37 14.98 5.31 -3.79
CA GLY A 37 14.59 5.74 -2.44
C GLY A 37 13.51 6.82 -2.39
N ALA A 38 13.21 7.52 -3.49
CA ALA A 38 12.23 8.62 -3.49
C ALA A 38 10.82 8.20 -3.03
N VAL A 39 10.43 6.94 -3.26
CA VAL A 39 9.19 6.36 -2.72
C VAL A 39 9.28 6.12 -1.22
N CYS A 40 10.39 5.57 -0.73
CA CYS A 40 10.62 5.35 0.69
C CYS A 40 10.64 6.68 1.45
N ASP A 41 11.37 7.68 0.96
CA ASP A 41 11.43 9.03 1.54
C ASP A 41 10.03 9.66 1.62
N LEU A 42 9.21 9.42 0.59
CA LEU A 42 7.84 9.89 0.58
C LEU A 42 6.99 9.19 1.66
N ILE A 43 7.08 7.87 1.75
CA ILE A 43 6.37 7.08 2.77
C ILE A 43 6.81 7.51 4.18
N GLU A 44 8.11 7.68 4.40
CA GLU A 44 8.66 8.15 5.68
C GLU A 44 8.09 9.51 6.07
N ARG A 45 8.09 10.47 5.14
CA ARG A 45 7.53 11.79 5.39
C ARG A 45 6.02 11.73 5.69
N LEU A 46 5.27 10.91 4.95
CA LEU A 46 3.84 10.71 5.15
C LEU A 46 3.51 9.94 6.43
N SER A 47 4.48 9.24 7.04
CA SER A 47 4.30 8.48 8.28
C SER A 47 4.50 9.32 9.55
N THR A 48 4.88 10.59 9.40
CA THR A 48 4.97 11.54 10.54
C THR A 48 3.58 12.04 10.94
N GLU A 49 3.41 12.52 12.18
CA GLU A 49 2.13 13.07 12.65
C GLU A 49 1.63 14.22 11.76
N GLU A 50 2.53 15.16 11.43
CA GLU A 50 2.24 16.26 10.49
C GLU A 50 1.90 15.73 9.08
N GLY A 51 2.65 14.73 8.62
CA GLY A 51 2.45 14.09 7.32
C GLY A 51 1.09 13.40 7.19
N ILE A 52 0.70 12.61 8.19
CA ILE A 52 -0.60 11.91 8.25
C ILE A 52 -1.74 12.94 8.34
N CYS A 53 -1.61 13.97 9.17
CA CYS A 53 -2.61 15.03 9.27
C CYS A 53 -2.79 15.76 7.92
N THR A 54 -1.69 16.12 7.27
CA THR A 54 -1.69 16.73 5.93
C THR A 54 -2.34 15.82 4.91
N LEU A 55 -2.02 14.53 4.92
CA LEU A 55 -2.59 13.55 4.02
C LEU A 55 -4.11 13.41 4.21
N ARG A 56 -4.59 13.31 5.45
CA ARG A 56 -6.03 13.21 5.72
C ARG A 56 -6.79 14.42 5.23
N ASN A 57 -6.29 15.62 5.55
CA ASN A 57 -6.89 16.86 5.07
C ASN A 57 -6.95 16.91 3.54
N LEU A 58 -5.91 16.38 2.86
CA LEU A 58 -5.90 16.29 1.40
C LEU A 58 -6.94 15.29 0.87
N LEU A 59 -7.00 14.08 1.43
CA LEU A 59 -7.91 13.01 1.01
C LEU A 59 -9.39 13.37 1.21
N ASP A 60 -9.67 14.13 2.27
CA ASP A 60 -11.01 14.62 2.60
C ASP A 60 -11.41 15.91 1.87
N SER A 61 -10.48 16.54 1.16
CA SER A 61 -10.78 17.79 0.48
C SER A 61 -11.56 17.56 -0.82
N ASP A 62 -12.53 18.43 -1.08
CA ASP A 62 -13.25 18.51 -2.36
C ASP A 62 -12.58 19.48 -3.34
N THR A 63 -11.39 19.99 -2.99
CA THR A 63 -10.67 20.97 -3.80
C THR A 63 -10.12 20.34 -5.08
N LEU A 64 -10.84 20.54 -6.19
CA LEU A 64 -10.35 20.35 -7.55
C LEU A 64 -9.19 21.33 -7.80
N SER A 65 -7.96 20.84 -7.67
CA SER A 65 -6.77 21.55 -8.17
C SER A 65 -6.79 21.60 -9.69
N GLU A 66 -6.23 22.67 -10.27
CA GLU A 66 -6.15 22.94 -11.72
C GLU A 66 -5.92 21.69 -12.58
N ASP A 67 -6.73 21.53 -13.63
CA ASP A 67 -6.61 20.48 -14.64
C ASP A 67 -5.21 20.48 -15.24
N VAL A 68 -4.37 19.54 -14.80
CA VAL A 68 -3.08 19.29 -15.44
C VAL A 68 -3.32 18.32 -16.59
N SER A 69 -3.27 18.84 -17.82
CA SER A 69 -3.54 18.04 -19.04
C SER A 69 -2.68 16.77 -19.15
N GLU A 70 -1.47 16.79 -18.58
CA GLU A 70 -0.50 15.68 -18.59
C GLU A 70 -0.99 14.43 -17.83
N PHE A 71 -1.91 14.56 -16.88
CA PHE A 71 -2.47 13.46 -16.09
C PHE A 71 -3.97 13.25 -16.29
N SER A 72 -4.52 13.80 -17.39
CA SER A 72 -5.95 13.67 -17.74
C SER A 72 -6.41 12.24 -18.00
N LYS A 73 -5.49 11.31 -18.29
CA LYS A 73 -5.78 9.88 -18.39
C LYS A 73 -5.33 9.17 -17.12
N GLY A 74 -6.24 8.37 -16.55
CA GLY A 74 -5.96 7.53 -15.40
C GLY A 74 -4.79 6.56 -15.64
N PRO A 75 -4.10 6.14 -14.57
CA PRO A 75 -3.03 5.16 -14.67
C PRO A 75 -3.60 3.80 -15.10
N ILE A 76 -2.79 2.99 -15.79
CA ILE A 76 -3.15 1.62 -16.14
C ILE A 76 -2.07 0.69 -15.59
N PHE A 77 -2.44 -0.19 -14.67
CA PHE A 77 -1.53 -1.16 -14.06
C PHE A 77 -2.25 -2.42 -13.58
N ASP A 78 -1.51 -3.51 -13.47
CA ASP A 78 -1.93 -4.80 -12.95
C ASP A 78 -0.84 -5.27 -11.96
N LEU A 79 -1.15 -5.18 -10.67
CA LEU A 79 -0.25 -5.47 -9.56
C LEU A 79 -0.75 -6.69 -8.80
N LYS A 80 0.12 -7.71 -8.67
CA LYS A 80 -0.10 -8.86 -7.79
C LYS A 80 1.04 -8.92 -6.80
N THR A 81 0.67 -8.97 -5.52
CA THR A 81 1.61 -8.93 -4.40
C THR A 81 1.26 -10.04 -3.43
N ASP A 82 2.28 -10.81 -3.07
CA ASP A 82 2.21 -11.84 -2.03
C ASP A 82 3.03 -11.35 -0.84
N MET A 83 2.33 -11.06 0.27
CA MET A 83 2.94 -10.50 1.46
C MET A 83 2.96 -11.55 2.59
N PRO A 84 4.13 -12.14 2.92
CA PRO A 84 4.24 -13.09 4.02
C PRO A 84 3.91 -12.40 5.35
N MET A 85 2.85 -12.83 6.02
CA MET A 85 2.40 -12.21 7.27
C MET A 85 3.44 -12.35 8.38
N ARG A 86 4.26 -13.41 8.36
CA ARG A 86 5.35 -13.60 9.34
C ARG A 86 6.32 -12.42 9.36
N ALA A 87 6.72 -11.91 8.19
CA ALA A 87 7.62 -10.76 8.11
C ALA A 87 6.94 -9.48 8.65
N LEU A 88 5.67 -9.28 8.30
CA LEU A 88 4.89 -8.14 8.78
C LEU A 88 4.71 -8.13 10.29
N LEU A 89 4.34 -9.27 10.88
CA LEU A 89 4.11 -9.37 12.32
C LEU A 89 5.39 -9.09 13.12
N ARG A 90 6.55 -9.55 12.61
CA ARG A 90 7.87 -9.18 13.15
C ARG A 90 8.14 -7.69 13.04
N ASP A 91 7.91 -7.11 11.87
CA ASP A 91 8.11 -5.68 11.67
C ASP A 91 7.17 -4.82 12.53
N LEU A 92 5.95 -5.30 12.80
CA LEU A 92 4.98 -4.64 13.67
C LEU A 92 5.29 -4.82 15.17
N GLY A 93 6.28 -5.65 15.51
CA GLY A 93 6.64 -5.96 16.90
C GLY A 93 5.61 -6.80 17.63
N ILE A 94 4.81 -7.59 16.89
CA ILE A 94 3.79 -8.51 17.42
C ILE A 94 4.13 -9.94 17.03
N GLU A 95 5.41 -10.30 17.13
CA GLU A 95 5.90 -11.63 16.77
C GLU A 95 5.45 -12.73 17.72
N GLU A 96 4.90 -12.38 18.89
CA GLU A 96 4.26 -13.30 19.85
C GLU A 96 3.19 -14.19 19.18
N PHE A 97 2.49 -13.70 18.14
CA PHE A 97 1.53 -14.51 17.38
C PHE A 97 2.19 -15.69 16.62
N LEU A 98 3.50 -15.61 16.38
CA LEU A 98 4.27 -16.60 15.63
C LEU A 98 4.95 -17.63 16.52
N GLU A 99 4.98 -17.38 17.83
CA GLU A 99 5.65 -18.23 18.81
C GLU A 99 4.66 -19.20 19.46
N PRO A 100 5.00 -20.49 19.57
CA PRO A 100 4.26 -21.40 20.43
C PRO A 100 4.22 -20.86 21.87
N ASP A 101 3.07 -21.00 22.54
CA ASP A 101 2.88 -20.64 23.96
C ASP A 101 3.03 -19.15 24.33
N ALA A 102 3.28 -18.25 23.38
CA ALA A 102 3.39 -16.81 23.68
C ALA A 102 2.03 -16.11 23.83
N ILE A 103 0.99 -16.62 23.16
CA ILE A 103 -0.38 -16.10 23.25
C ILE A 103 -1.35 -17.27 23.44
N HIS A 104 -2.22 -17.17 24.45
CA HIS A 104 -3.35 -18.09 24.63
C HIS A 104 -4.43 -17.82 23.57
N LEU A 105 -4.45 -18.64 22.52
CA LEU A 105 -5.53 -18.63 21.52
C LEU A 105 -6.63 -19.67 21.82
N ASP A 106 -6.61 -20.23 23.02
CA ASP A 106 -7.47 -21.32 23.50
C ASP A 106 -8.96 -21.01 23.32
N SER A 107 -9.36 -19.73 23.39
CA SER A 107 -10.75 -19.30 23.15
C SER A 107 -11.27 -19.55 21.72
N PHE A 108 -10.39 -19.83 20.75
CA PHE A 108 -10.74 -20.15 19.37
C PHE A 108 -10.88 -21.65 19.12
N PHE A 109 -10.42 -22.50 20.04
CA PHE A 109 -10.37 -23.95 19.89
C PHE A 109 -11.10 -24.64 21.05
N VAL A 110 -11.59 -25.85 20.80
CA VAL A 110 -12.34 -26.61 21.82
C VAL A 110 -11.41 -27.36 22.77
N ASP A 111 -10.18 -27.61 22.31
CA ASP A 111 -9.16 -28.37 23.02
C ASP A 111 -8.04 -27.43 23.52
N ASP A 112 -7.41 -27.78 24.65
CA ASP A 112 -6.29 -27.04 25.28
C ASP A 112 -4.95 -27.23 24.51
N ASP A 113 -5.02 -27.37 23.19
CA ASP A 113 -3.85 -27.55 22.35
C ASP A 113 -3.06 -26.24 22.25
N ILE A 114 -1.73 -26.35 22.34
CA ILE A 114 -0.82 -25.22 22.12
C ILE A 114 -0.89 -24.84 20.64
N VAL A 115 -1.50 -23.69 20.36
CA VAL A 115 -1.72 -23.16 19.02
C VAL A 115 -0.96 -21.84 18.82
N HIS A 116 -0.43 -21.66 17.63
CA HIS A 116 0.19 -20.41 17.19
C HIS A 116 -0.16 -20.17 15.72
N LEU A 117 0.02 -18.94 15.24
CA LEU A 117 -0.19 -18.64 13.83
C LEU A 117 0.92 -19.30 13.00
N GLY A 118 0.51 -20.27 12.18
CA GLY A 118 1.38 -20.89 11.19
C GLY A 118 1.78 -19.93 10.06
N ASN A 119 2.28 -20.49 8.96
CA ASN A 119 2.61 -19.66 7.79
C ASN A 119 1.33 -19.10 7.17
N ALA A 120 1.28 -17.79 6.98
CA ALA A 120 0.16 -17.09 6.36
C ALA A 120 0.66 -16.03 5.37
N VAL A 121 -0.10 -15.83 4.30
CA VAL A 121 0.20 -14.88 3.22
C VAL A 121 -1.03 -14.03 2.94
N HIS A 122 -0.85 -12.72 2.92
CA HIS A 122 -1.82 -11.79 2.39
C HIS A 122 -1.54 -11.57 0.91
N ARG A 123 -2.41 -12.07 0.03
CA ARG A 123 -2.29 -11.92 -1.42
C ARG A 123 -3.26 -10.86 -1.91
N THR A 124 -2.75 -9.92 -2.69
CA THR A 124 -3.57 -8.86 -3.30
C THR A 124 -3.43 -8.88 -4.81
N HIS A 125 -4.52 -8.58 -5.50
CA HIS A 125 -4.54 -8.31 -6.94
C HIS A 125 -5.29 -7.01 -7.18
N VAL A 126 -4.60 -6.01 -7.75
CA VAL A 126 -5.20 -4.73 -8.12
C VAL A 126 -4.90 -4.44 -9.58
N LYS A 127 -5.96 -4.31 -10.37
CA LYS A 127 -5.91 -4.00 -11.79
C LYS A 127 -6.71 -2.73 -12.05
N VAL A 128 -6.04 -1.70 -12.53
CA VAL A 128 -6.64 -0.44 -12.99
C VAL A 128 -6.56 -0.41 -14.51
N THR A 129 -7.71 -0.19 -15.16
CA THR A 129 -7.85 0.01 -16.60
C THR A 129 -8.33 1.44 -16.89
N GLU A 130 -8.53 1.78 -18.17
CA GLU A 130 -9.10 3.08 -18.53
C GLU A 130 -10.54 3.26 -18.04
N GLU A 131 -11.29 2.17 -17.91
CA GLU A 131 -12.71 2.18 -17.61
C GLU A 131 -12.99 1.86 -16.13
N ASP A 132 -12.24 0.92 -15.56
CA ASP A 132 -12.59 0.29 -14.28
C ASP A 132 -11.37 -0.05 -13.42
N THR A 133 -11.61 -0.28 -12.13
CA THR A 133 -10.65 -0.90 -11.22
C THR A 133 -11.22 -2.20 -10.64
N VAL A 134 -10.44 -3.27 -10.72
CA VAL A 134 -10.71 -4.53 -10.03
C VAL A 134 -9.66 -4.70 -8.95
N ALA A 135 -10.08 -4.70 -7.70
CA ALA A 135 -9.21 -4.92 -6.55
C ALA A 135 -9.75 -6.06 -5.69
N GLY A 136 -8.86 -6.95 -5.25
CA GLY A 136 -9.20 -8.09 -4.42
C GLY A 136 -8.03 -8.48 -3.52
N ALA A 137 -8.36 -9.03 -2.35
CA ALA A 137 -7.38 -9.57 -1.42
C ALA A 137 -7.86 -10.89 -0.84
N VAL A 138 -6.93 -11.78 -0.53
CA VAL A 138 -7.20 -13.05 0.15
C VAL A 138 -6.10 -13.36 1.15
N ASN A 139 -6.50 -13.82 2.33
CA ASN A 139 -5.58 -14.36 3.32
C ASN A 139 -5.49 -15.87 3.13
N VAL A 140 -4.29 -16.38 2.86
CA VAL A 140 -4.04 -17.81 2.72
C VAL A 140 -3.30 -18.27 3.98
N ILE A 141 -3.92 -19.18 4.73
CA ILE A 141 -3.34 -19.81 5.92
C ILE A 141 -2.92 -21.22 5.53
N TYR A 142 -1.65 -21.56 5.77
CA TYR A 142 -1.09 -22.87 5.46
C TYR A 142 -1.07 -23.73 6.73
N THR A 143 -1.77 -24.86 6.70
CA THR A 143 -1.79 -25.85 7.78
C THR A 143 -0.73 -26.92 7.51
N GLY A 144 0.39 -26.91 8.25
CA GLY A 144 1.46 -27.91 8.14
C GLY A 144 2.75 -27.46 8.84
N GLN A 145 3.57 -28.42 9.28
CA GLN A 145 4.84 -28.18 10.01
C GLN A 145 6.02 -27.73 9.13
N GLU A 146 5.84 -27.63 7.82
CA GLU A 146 6.93 -27.27 6.94
C GLU A 146 7.16 -25.75 7.01
N ASP A 147 8.40 -25.37 7.32
CA ASP A 147 8.96 -24.02 7.14
C ASP A 147 8.97 -23.65 5.65
N TYR A 148 7.79 -23.63 5.03
CA TYR A 148 7.58 -23.07 3.71
C TYR A 148 7.86 -21.59 3.80
N HIS A 149 9.08 -21.21 3.44
CA HIS A 149 9.34 -19.92 2.87
C HIS A 149 8.44 -19.77 1.65
N VAL A 150 7.26 -19.16 1.82
CA VAL A 150 6.48 -18.72 0.67
C VAL A 150 7.29 -17.58 0.05
N PRO A 151 7.85 -17.76 -1.15
CA PRO A 151 8.62 -16.70 -1.79
C PRO A 151 7.68 -15.52 -2.03
N SER A 152 8.06 -14.33 -1.58
CA SER A 152 7.37 -13.11 -2.01
C SER A 152 7.46 -13.04 -3.53
N SER A 153 6.35 -13.29 -4.20
CA SER A 153 6.28 -13.29 -5.65
C SER A 153 5.47 -12.08 -6.07
N ASP A 154 6.17 -10.98 -6.29
CA ASP A 154 5.57 -9.79 -6.85
C ASP A 154 5.59 -9.91 -8.38
N SER A 155 4.41 -9.87 -8.99
CA SER A 155 4.29 -9.73 -10.44
C SER A 155 3.61 -8.42 -10.74
N ASN A 156 4.38 -7.46 -11.26
CA ASN A 156 3.91 -6.12 -11.56
C ASN A 156 3.96 -5.91 -13.07
N GLN A 157 2.80 -5.79 -13.70
CA GLN A 157 2.68 -5.31 -15.07
C GLN A 157 2.12 -3.90 -15.04
N ILE A 158 2.96 -2.91 -15.33
CA ILE A 158 2.53 -1.52 -15.48
C ILE A 158 2.52 -1.18 -16.96
N ASN A 159 1.43 -0.59 -17.42
CA ASN A 159 1.34 -0.13 -18.80
C ASN A 159 2.34 1.00 -19.06
N GLN A 160 2.75 1.16 -20.31
CA GLN A 160 3.80 2.08 -20.72
C GLN A 160 3.54 3.54 -20.31
N ASN A 161 2.31 3.97 -20.00
CA ASN A 161 2.03 5.37 -19.69
C ASN A 161 2.43 5.84 -18.28
N CYS A 162 2.89 4.95 -17.38
CA CYS A 162 3.38 5.33 -16.05
C CYS A 162 4.88 4.96 -15.88
N TYR A 163 5.77 5.91 -16.20
CA TYR A 163 7.22 5.69 -16.22
C TYR A 163 7.97 6.05 -14.92
N PHE A 164 7.29 6.65 -13.93
CA PHE A 164 7.88 7.15 -12.69
C PHE A 164 7.43 6.32 -11.48
N PRO A 165 8.23 6.26 -10.39
CA PRO A 165 7.79 5.68 -9.12
C PRO A 165 6.61 6.45 -8.53
N PHE A 166 5.71 5.75 -7.84
CA PHE A 166 4.55 6.37 -7.17
C PHE A 166 4.03 5.53 -6.01
N VAL A 167 3.34 6.17 -5.07
CA VAL A 167 2.49 5.53 -4.06
C VAL A 167 1.04 5.69 -4.50
N TRP A 168 0.18 4.73 -4.22
CA TRP A 168 -1.24 4.81 -4.56
C TRP A 168 -2.12 4.28 -3.43
N LEU A 169 -3.36 4.74 -3.39
CA LEU A 169 -4.39 4.21 -2.52
C LEU A 169 -5.77 4.28 -3.16
N ILE A 170 -6.63 3.33 -2.81
CA ILE A 170 -8.06 3.39 -3.06
C ILE A 170 -8.71 3.86 -1.75
N TYR A 171 -9.30 5.04 -1.77
CA TYR A 171 -9.90 5.68 -0.59
C TYR A 171 -11.42 5.65 -0.67
N ASP A 172 -12.08 5.34 0.44
CA ASP A 172 -13.50 5.58 0.65
C ASP A 172 -13.67 6.89 1.41
N LYS A 173 -14.06 7.96 0.70
CA LYS A 173 -14.24 9.30 1.27
C LYS A 173 -15.38 9.35 2.29
N GLN A 174 -16.43 8.56 2.07
CA GLN A 174 -17.58 8.54 2.99
C GLN A 174 -17.21 7.90 4.33
N ARG A 175 -16.46 6.80 4.30
CA ARG A 175 -16.01 6.08 5.51
C ARG A 175 -14.67 6.59 6.03
N ARG A 176 -14.03 7.51 5.31
CA ARG A 176 -12.69 8.03 5.54
C ARG A 176 -11.65 6.92 5.72
N ASN A 177 -11.73 5.89 4.89
CA ASN A 177 -10.95 4.66 5.05
C ASN A 177 -10.13 4.31 3.81
N VAL A 178 -8.92 3.80 4.02
CA VAL A 178 -8.07 3.24 2.96
C VAL A 178 -8.48 1.79 2.72
N LEU A 179 -8.93 1.47 1.52
CA LEU A 179 -9.37 0.12 1.14
C LEU A 179 -8.20 -0.73 0.61
N TYR A 180 -7.36 -0.11 -0.22
CA TYR A 180 -6.16 -0.72 -0.79
C TYR A 180 -5.06 0.33 -0.86
N THR A 181 -3.82 -0.08 -0.73
CA THR A 181 -2.65 0.78 -0.95
C THR A 181 -1.49 -0.02 -1.49
N GLY A 182 -0.60 0.65 -2.19
CA GLY A 182 0.65 0.07 -2.63
C GLY A 182 1.59 1.14 -3.16
N ALA A 183 2.76 0.68 -3.59
CA ALA A 183 3.73 1.55 -4.22
C ALA A 183 4.38 0.83 -5.39
N PHE A 184 4.74 1.61 -6.40
CA PHE A 184 5.49 1.15 -7.55
C PHE A 184 6.85 1.83 -7.57
N ASN A 185 7.91 1.03 -7.75
CA ASN A 185 9.26 1.51 -7.94
C ASN A 185 9.93 0.74 -9.10
N LYS A 186 10.55 1.49 -10.02
CA LYS A 186 11.12 0.96 -11.26
C LYS A 186 12.41 0.15 -11.04
N SER A 187 13.13 0.37 -9.94
CA SER A 187 14.43 -0.27 -9.68
C SER A 187 14.36 -1.69 -9.09
N GLY A 188 13.18 -2.28 -8.99
CA GLY A 188 12.99 -3.66 -8.52
C GLY A 188 13.01 -3.76 -7.00
N SER A 189 12.06 -4.55 -6.48
CA SER A 189 11.86 -4.90 -5.06
C SER A 189 11.89 -3.70 -4.10
N LEU A 190 10.70 -3.15 -3.78
CA LEU A 190 10.53 -2.46 -2.49
C LEU A 190 10.82 -3.51 -1.41
N ASN A 191 11.93 -3.34 -0.69
CA ASN A 191 12.16 -4.14 0.50
C ASN A 191 11.12 -3.70 1.54
N LEU A 192 10.05 -4.48 1.68
CA LEU A 192 8.96 -4.22 2.62
C LEU A 192 9.40 -4.44 4.08
N ALA A 193 10.60 -4.95 4.33
CA ALA A 193 11.17 -5.05 5.66
C ALA A 193 11.29 -3.65 6.29
N GLY A 194 10.51 -3.41 7.34
CA GLY A 194 10.44 -2.13 8.05
C GLY A 194 9.21 -1.28 7.72
N LEU A 195 8.45 -1.60 6.65
CA LEU A 195 7.19 -0.91 6.35
C LEU A 195 6.12 -1.22 7.40
N GLY A 196 6.20 -2.38 8.07
CA GLY A 196 5.28 -2.74 9.15
C GLY A 196 5.20 -1.66 10.24
N ARG A 197 6.34 -1.15 10.73
CA ARG A 197 6.36 -0.06 11.71
C ARG A 197 5.70 1.22 11.20
N GLN A 198 5.83 1.51 9.90
CA GLN A 198 5.29 2.72 9.27
C GLN A 198 3.78 2.60 9.00
N LEU A 199 3.32 1.42 8.57
CA LEU A 199 1.89 1.13 8.39
C LEU A 199 1.12 1.17 9.71
N LYS A 200 1.74 0.76 10.82
CA LYS A 200 1.13 0.85 12.16
C LYS A 200 0.70 2.29 12.49
N PHE A 201 1.60 3.26 12.32
CA PHE A 201 1.27 4.67 12.51
C PHE A 201 0.18 5.16 11.55
N PHE A 202 0.19 4.67 10.31
CA PHE A 202 -0.77 5.06 9.27
C PHE A 202 -2.20 4.60 9.55
N PHE A 203 -2.39 3.44 10.18
CA PHE A 203 -3.70 2.85 10.48
C PHE A 203 -4.18 3.07 11.92
N GLU A 204 -3.31 3.37 12.88
CA GLU A 204 -3.67 3.56 14.31
C GLU A 204 -3.89 5.04 14.72
N SER A 205 -3.44 6.01 13.92
CA SER A 205 -3.67 7.45 14.19
C SER A 205 -5.07 7.89 13.80
#